data_AF-A0A0C2GUL7-F1
#
_entry.id   AF-A0A0C2GUL7-F1
#
_cell.length_a   1.000
_cell.length_b   1.000
_cell.length_c   1.000
_cell.angle_alpha   90.00
_cell.angle_beta   90.00
_cell.angle_gamma   90.00
#
_symmetry.space_group_name_H-M   'P 1'
#
loop_
_entity.id
_entity.type
_entity.pdbx_description
1 polymer ?
#
loop_
_entity_poly.entity_id
_entity_poly.type
_entity_poly.pdbx_seq_one_letter_code
_entity_poly.pdbx_strand_id
1 'polypeptide(L)' 'MEKPNLLSWTKDGSTLAYGISEKGSDQVTVRFRGADKKDVADVIKGVKLSELAWLKDNSGIFYSKYPHSKV' A
#
# COMPACT_ATOMS: atom_id res chain seq x y z
N MET A 1 -16.25 -8.41 12.58
CA MET A 1 -15.79 -7.22 11.85
C MET A 1 -14.41 -7.55 11.31
N GLU A 2 -14.34 -7.99 10.05
CA GLU A 2 -13.06 -8.32 9.42
C GLU A 2 -12.26 -7.02 9.23
N LYS A 3 -10.98 -7.02 9.64
CA LYS A 3 -10.10 -5.89 9.33
C LYS A 3 -9.91 -5.88 7.81
N PRO A 4 -10.09 -4.73 7.13
CA PRO A 4 -9.83 -4.65 5.71
C PRO A 4 -8.36 -4.99 5.46
N ASN A 5 -8.12 -6.04 4.69
CA ASN A 5 -6.78 -6.37 4.23
C ASN A 5 -6.34 -5.30 3.24
N LEU A 6 -5.25 -4.61 3.55
CA LEU A 6 -4.68 -3.60 2.66
C LEU A 6 -3.83 -4.29 1.59
N LEU A 7 -4.46 -4.81 0.54
CA LEU A 7 -3.77 -5.43 -0.58
C LEU A 7 -4.51 -5.13 -1.89
N SER A 8 -3.75 -4.86 -2.95
CA SER A 8 -4.31 -4.54 -4.27
C SER A 8 -3.31 -4.88 -5.37
N TRP A 9 -3.74 -5.67 -6.34
CA TRP A 9 -2.95 -6.01 -7.53
C TRP A 9 -3.16 -4.98 -8.64
N THR A 10 -2.12 -4.76 -9.45
CA THR A 10 -2.29 -4.16 -10.78
C THR A 10 -3.26 -4.98 -11.61
N LYS A 11 -3.89 -4.36 -12.61
CA LYS A 11 -4.92 -5.04 -13.44
C LYS A 11 -4.37 -6.26 -14.19
N ASP A 12 -3.09 -6.21 -14.57
CA ASP A 12 -2.36 -7.28 -15.26
C ASP A 12 -1.69 -8.28 -14.31
N GLY A 13 -1.77 -8.06 -12.99
CA GLY A 13 -1.15 -8.91 -11.98
C GLY A 13 0.38 -8.81 -11.89
N SER A 14 1.03 -7.83 -12.56
CA SER A 14 2.48 -7.67 -12.53
C SER A 14 3.01 -7.27 -11.15
N THR A 15 2.24 -6.53 -10.36
CA THR A 15 2.69 -5.94 -9.09
C THR A 15 1.58 -5.92 -8.05
N LEU A 16 1.94 -6.31 -6.82
CA LEU A 16 1.09 -6.25 -5.63
C LEU A 16 1.51 -5.07 -4.76
N ALA A 17 0.56 -4.19 -4.43
CA ALA A 17 0.70 -3.26 -3.33
C ALA A 17 0.10 -3.88 -2.06
N TYR A 18 0.81 -3.80 -0.93
CA TYR A 18 0.32 -4.37 0.33
C TYR A 18 0.76 -3.56 1.55
N GLY A 19 -0.12 -3.48 2.55
CA GLY A 19 0.11 -2.79 3.81
C GLY A 19 0.66 -3.71 4.90
N ILE A 20 1.63 -3.19 5.64
CA ILE A 20 2.17 -3.78 6.85
C ILE A 20 1.83 -2.86 8.01
N SER A 21 1.01 -3.33 8.96
CA SER A 21 0.75 -2.63 10.21
C SER A 21 1.80 -2.99 11.25
N GLU A 22 2.40 -2.01 11.91
CA GLU A 22 3.22 -2.27 13.10
C GLU A 22 2.31 -2.36 14.33
N LYS A 23 2.31 -3.53 14.99
CA LYS A 23 1.67 -3.76 16.30
C LYS A 23 0.19 -3.32 16.41
N GLY A 24 -0.57 -3.39 15.31
CA GLY A 24 -2.00 -3.08 15.31
C GLY A 24 -2.35 -1.58 15.26
N SER A 25 -1.38 -0.73 14.93
CA SER A 25 -1.60 0.70 14.66
C SER A 25 -2.45 0.91 13.40
N ASP A 26 -3.24 1.98 13.39
CA ASP A 26 -3.99 2.46 12.20
C ASP A 26 -3.07 3.06 11.12
N GLN A 27 -1.80 3.29 11.44
CA GLN A 27 -0.78 3.65 10.47
C GLN A 27 -0.11 2.40 9.89
N VAL A 28 -0.14 2.30 8.56
CA VAL A 28 0.45 1.20 7.81
C VAL A 28 1.56 1.69 6.90
N THR A 29 2.54 0.81 6.68
CA THR A 29 3.57 0.97 5.67
C THR A 29 3.18 0.18 4.44
N VAL A 30 2.96 0.84 3.30
CA VAL A 30 2.72 0.19 2.02
C VAL A 30 4.04 -0.18 1.38
N ARG A 31 4.13 -1.42 0.91
CA ARG A 31 5.23 -1.97 0.11
C ARG A 31 4.69 -2.53 -1.20
N PHE A 32 5.59 -2.77 -2.14
CA PHE A 32 5.27 -3.31 -3.45
C PHE A 32 6.11 -4.55 -3.74
N ARG A 33 5.50 -5.56 -4.36
CA ARG A 33 6.15 -6.82 -4.73
C ARG A 33 5.74 -7.22 -6.13
N GLY A 34 6.72 -7.59 -6.95
CA GLY A 34 6.48 -8.15 -8.29
C GLY A 34 5.87 -9.55 -8.22
N ALA A 35 5.19 -9.96 -9.30
CA ALA A 35 4.71 -11.34 -9.45
C ALA A 35 5.83 -12.39 -9.38
N ASP A 36 7.08 -11.98 -9.65
CA ASP A 36 8.30 -12.76 -9.50
C ASP A 36 8.76 -12.93 -8.04
N LYS A 37 7.96 -12.43 -7.07
CA LYS A 37 8.19 -12.46 -5.63
C LYS A 37 9.34 -11.58 -5.15
N LYS A 38 9.85 -10.67 -5.99
CA LYS A 38 10.85 -9.68 -5.57
C LYS A 38 10.19 -8.41 -5.07
N ASP A 39 10.74 -7.85 -4.00
CA ASP A 39 10.29 -6.56 -3.47
C ASP A 39 10.79 -5.42 -4.36
N VAL A 40 9.93 -4.43 -4.57
CA VAL A 40 10.29 -3.15 -5.20
C VAL A 40 10.81 -2.22 -4.11
N ALA A 41 11.74 -1.33 -4.45
CA ALA A 41 12.38 -0.43 -3.50
C ALA A 41 11.44 0.63 -2.90
N ASP A 42 10.33 0.93 -3.57
CA ASP A 42 9.38 1.95 -3.14
C ASP A 42 8.66 1.58 -1.85
N VAL A 43 8.57 2.55 -0.94
CA VAL A 43 7.95 2.39 0.38
C VAL A 43 7.17 3.64 0.75
N ILE A 44 5.90 3.49 1.14
CA ILE A 44 5.05 4.60 1.58
C ILE A 44 4.69 4.40 3.05
N LYS A 45 5.16 5.31 3.92
CA LYS A 45 4.91 5.25 5.37
C LYS A 45 3.74 6.13 5.79
N GLY A 46 3.03 5.73 6.85
CA GLY A 46 1.99 6.53 7.49
C GLY A 46 0.67 6.55 6.71
N VAL A 47 0.43 5.54 5.88
CA VAL A 47 -0.84 5.38 5.17
C VAL A 47 -1.92 5.08 6.21
N LYS A 48 -3.10 5.69 6.04
CA LYS A 48 -4.28 5.34 6.84
C LYS A 48 -4.81 4.02 6.30
N LEU A 49 -5.23 3.08 7.16
CA LEU A 49 -5.85 1.83 6.73
C LEU A 49 -7.12 2.11 5.88
N SER A 50 -6.94 2.16 4.55
CA SER A 50 -7.91 2.61 3.54
C SER A 50 -7.53 2.01 2.19
N GLU A 51 -8.41 1.95 1.20
CA GLU A 51 -8.13 1.29 -0.09
C GLU A 51 -6.87 1.80 -0.82
N LEU A 52 -6.16 0.90 -1.54
CA LEU A 52 -5.09 1.22 -2.48
C LEU A 52 -5.60 1.05 -3.91
N ALA A 53 -5.57 2.12 -4.70
CA ALA A 53 -6.10 2.11 -6.07
C ALA A 53 -5.00 2.36 -7.09
N TRP A 54 -4.81 1.44 -8.03
CA TRP A 54 -3.81 1.57 -9.09
C TRP A 54 -4.24 2.52 -10.21
N LEU A 55 -3.27 3.23 -10.77
CA LEU A 55 -3.42 3.89 -12.07
C LEU A 55 -3.62 2.84 -13.17
N LYS A 56 -4.33 3.21 -14.22
CA LYS A 56 -4.67 2.29 -15.33
C LYS A 56 -3.44 1.76 -16.08
N ASP A 57 -2.35 2.49 -16.05
CA ASP A 57 -1.06 2.16 -16.67
C ASP A 57 -0.09 1.48 -15.69
N ASN A 58 -0.55 1.14 -14.48
CA ASN A 58 0.23 0.54 -13.39
C ASN A 58 1.42 1.37 -12.90
N SER A 59 1.52 2.65 -13.27
CA SER A 59 2.68 3.50 -12.94
C SER A 59 2.69 4.00 -11.50
N GLY A 60 1.58 3.85 -10.77
CA GLY A 60 1.48 4.25 -9.38
C GLY A 60 0.12 3.98 -8.75
N ILE A 61 -0.04 4.39 -7.49
CA ILE A 61 -1.26 4.20 -6.71
C ILE A 61 -1.76 5.52 -6.09
N PHE A 62 -3.07 5.61 -5.91
CA PHE A 62 -3.71 6.54 -5.00
C PHE A 62 -3.82 5.91 -3.60
N TYR A 63 -3.59 6.73 -2.57
CA TYR A 63 -3.67 6.32 -1.16
C TYR A 63 -4.08 7.50 -0.28
N SER A 64 -4.65 7.21 0.90
CA SER A 64 -4.89 8.20 1.95
C SER A 64 -3.86 8.08 3.06
N LYS A 65 -3.36 9.20 3.56
CA LYS A 65 -2.35 9.25 4.62
C LYS A 65 -2.69 10.34 5.62
N TYR A 66 -2.37 10.11 6.89
CA TYR A 66 -2.44 11.14 7.92
C TYR A 66 -1.48 12.29 7.57
N PRO A 67 -1.87 13.56 7.82
CA PRO A 67 -0.95 14.67 7.64
C PRO A 67 0.32 14.40 8.47
N HIS A 68 1.48 14.64 7.87
CA HIS A 68 2.72 14.65 8.63
C HIS A 68 2.65 15.87 9.54
N SER A 69 2.67 15.69 10.86
CA SER A 69 2.69 16.83 11.78
C SER A 69 3.95 17.63 11.46
N LYS A 70 3.77 18.85 10.96
CA LYS A 70 4.86 19.81 10.92
C LYS A 70 5.10 20.21 12.37
N VAL A 71 6.23 19.77 12.91
CA VAL A 71 6.80 20.37 14.12
C VAL A 71 7.17 21.82 13.79
#